data_AF-A0A399U893-F1
#
_entry.id   AF-A0A399U893-F1
#
_cell.length_a   1.000
_cell.length_b   1.000
_cell.length_c   1.000
_cell.angle_alpha   90.00
_cell.angle_beta   90.00
_cell.angle_gamma   90.00
#
_symmetry.space_group_name_H-M   'P 1'
#
loop_
_entity.id
_entity.type
_entity.pdbx_description
1 polymer ?
#
loop_
_entity_poly.entity_id
_entity_poly.type
_entity_poly.pdbx_seq_one_letter_code
_entity_poly.pdbx_strand_id
1 'polypeptide(L)'
;MTDQTEMSPEEKLGREIVARTTFEKEAVWLPSLAVHHMNAGQVFIDGKTFTECLIEGPAVMAIMNGTTFDGCNMGVAEDPRTLLLDPRGSMIAGAIGMSNCRFVRCRFVQVAFTGAKEALDEMEQGLLSARAEAQTKG
;
A
#
# COMPACT_ATOMS: atom_id res chain seq x y z
N MET A 1 -16.81 -40.81 -4.03
CA MET A 1 -15.40 -40.46 -4.26
C MET A 1 -15.20 -39.10 -3.62
N THR A 2 -14.79 -39.06 -2.37
CA THR A 2 -14.46 -37.79 -1.70
C THR A 2 -13.13 -37.32 -2.27
N ASP A 3 -13.20 -36.32 -3.13
CA ASP A 3 -12.03 -35.62 -3.62
C ASP A 3 -11.38 -34.90 -2.42
N GLN A 4 -10.42 -35.59 -1.80
CA GLN A 4 -9.54 -35.01 -0.80
C GLN A 4 -8.28 -34.56 -1.54
N THR A 5 -8.42 -33.59 -2.44
CA THR A 5 -7.23 -32.85 -2.88
C THR A 5 -6.79 -32.02 -1.69
N GLU A 6 -5.76 -32.47 -0.98
CA GLU A 6 -5.11 -31.66 0.04
C GLU A 6 -4.62 -30.36 -0.62
N MET A 7 -5.04 -29.24 -0.03
CA MET A 7 -4.68 -27.91 -0.51
C MET A 7 -3.16 -27.73 -0.48
N SER A 8 -2.61 -27.18 -1.56
CA SER A 8 -1.17 -26.93 -1.62
C SER A 8 -0.74 -25.91 -0.54
N PRO A 9 0.52 -25.95 -0.07
CA PRO A 9 1.03 -24.97 0.89
C PRO A 9 0.88 -23.52 0.42
N GLU A 10 1.00 -23.27 -0.88
CA GLU A 10 0.88 -21.94 -1.49
C GLU A 10 -0.57 -21.43 -1.46
N GLU A 11 -1.55 -22.28 -1.76
CA GLU A 11 -2.97 -21.93 -1.65
C GLU A 11 -3.37 -21.65 -0.20
N LYS A 12 -2.85 -22.44 0.74
CA LYS A 12 -3.08 -22.23 2.17
C LYS A 12 -2.51 -20.87 2.61
N LEU A 13 -1.27 -20.58 2.26
CA LEU A 13 -0.62 -19.30 2.55
C LEU A 13 -1.40 -18.13 1.94
N GLY A 14 -1.84 -18.25 0.68
CA GLY A 14 -2.61 -17.22 0.01
C GLY A 14 -3.93 -16.90 0.74
N ARG A 15 -4.66 -17.92 1.19
CA ARG A 15 -5.88 -17.74 1.97
C ARG A 15 -5.62 -17.09 3.32
N GLU A 16 -4.56 -17.49 4.01
CA GLU A 16 -4.16 -16.90 5.29
C GLU A 16 -3.80 -15.41 5.12
N ILE A 17 -3.03 -15.05 4.09
CA ILE A 17 -2.67 -13.66 3.78
C ILE A 17 -3.92 -12.81 3.46
N VAL A 18 -4.84 -13.34 2.65
CA VAL A 18 -6.08 -12.64 2.28
C VAL A 18 -6.98 -12.42 3.50
N ALA A 19 -7.12 -13.43 4.37
CA ALA A 19 -7.93 -13.34 5.58
C ALA A 19 -7.32 -12.44 6.66
N ARG A 20 -6.00 -12.29 6.69
CA ARG A 20 -5.28 -11.50 7.69
C ARG A 20 -5.62 -10.01 7.60
N THR A 21 -6.05 -9.41 8.69
CA THR A 21 -6.42 -7.98 8.74
C THR A 21 -5.36 -7.09 9.39
N THR A 22 -4.38 -7.67 10.10
CA THR A 22 -3.36 -6.92 10.85
C THR A 22 -1.95 -7.38 10.51
N PHE A 23 -1.07 -6.43 10.21
CA PHE A 23 0.34 -6.62 9.89
C PHE A 23 1.17 -5.78 10.84
N GLU A 24 2.17 -6.38 11.48
CA GLU A 24 2.94 -5.73 12.55
C GLU A 24 4.42 -6.07 12.46
N LYS A 25 5.28 -5.03 12.43
CA LYS A 25 6.74 -5.15 12.55
C LYS A 25 7.37 -6.13 11.57
N GLU A 26 6.85 -6.17 10.35
CA GLU A 26 7.31 -7.08 9.30
C GLU A 26 7.46 -6.36 7.96
N ALA A 27 8.16 -7.03 7.04
CA ALA A 27 8.22 -6.63 5.65
C ALA A 27 6.98 -7.13 4.90
N VAL A 28 6.35 -6.25 4.14
CA VAL A 28 5.17 -6.52 3.33
C VAL A 28 5.50 -6.19 1.88
N TRP A 29 5.70 -7.22 1.08
CA TRP A 29 5.92 -7.07 -0.35
C TRP A 29 4.58 -6.87 -1.08
N LEU A 30 4.30 -5.63 -1.49
CA LEU A 30 3.02 -5.24 -2.07
C LEU A 30 2.62 -6.06 -3.30
N PRO A 31 3.51 -6.35 -4.27
CA PRO A 31 3.17 -7.19 -5.41
C PRO A 31 2.65 -8.58 -5.01
N SER A 32 3.30 -9.27 -4.06
CA SER A 32 2.82 -10.57 -3.58
C SER A 32 1.47 -10.45 -2.88
N LEU A 33 1.31 -9.44 -2.01
CA LEU A 33 0.04 -9.19 -1.34
C LEU A 33 -1.10 -9.00 -2.36
N ALA A 34 -0.87 -8.19 -3.40
CA ALA A 34 -1.83 -7.96 -4.47
C ALA A 34 -2.14 -9.22 -5.27
N VAL A 35 -1.13 -10.04 -5.61
CA VAL A 35 -1.33 -11.31 -6.34
C VAL A 35 -2.19 -12.27 -5.53
N HIS A 36 -1.97 -12.40 -4.22
CA HIS A 36 -2.81 -13.25 -3.38
C HIS A 36 -4.28 -12.79 -3.35
N HIS A 37 -4.53 -11.47 -3.30
CA HIS A 37 -5.88 -10.91 -3.35
C HIS A 37 -6.53 -11.15 -4.72
N MET A 38 -5.78 -10.93 -5.80
CA MET A 38 -6.24 -11.16 -7.17
C MET A 38 -6.60 -12.64 -7.39
N ASN A 39 -5.78 -13.58 -6.90
CA ASN A 39 -6.06 -15.01 -6.96
C ASN A 39 -7.31 -15.40 -6.14
N ALA A 40 -7.66 -14.62 -5.12
CA ALA A 40 -8.90 -14.76 -4.35
C ALA A 40 -10.10 -14.00 -4.96
N GLY A 41 -9.95 -13.42 -6.16
CA GLY A 41 -11.02 -12.68 -6.85
C GLY A 41 -11.24 -11.26 -6.32
N GLN A 42 -10.32 -10.73 -5.52
CA GLN A 42 -10.38 -9.37 -4.98
C GLN A 42 -9.55 -8.43 -5.85
N VAL A 43 -10.15 -7.32 -6.27
CA VAL A 43 -9.55 -6.34 -7.19
C VAL A 43 -8.80 -5.21 -6.48
N PHE A 44 -8.92 -5.12 -5.15
CA PHE A 44 -8.17 -4.22 -4.28
C PHE A 44 -7.99 -4.87 -2.90
N ILE A 45 -7.04 -4.38 -2.14
CA ILE A 45 -6.80 -4.79 -0.75
C ILE A 45 -7.67 -3.91 0.15
N ASP A 46 -8.50 -4.54 0.98
CA ASP A 46 -9.50 -3.84 1.80
C ASP A 46 -9.39 -4.15 3.28
N GLY A 47 -9.59 -3.13 4.13
CA GLY A 47 -9.83 -3.32 5.56
C GLY A 47 -8.62 -3.82 6.37
N LYS A 48 -7.40 -3.55 5.90
CA LYS A 48 -6.16 -4.02 6.56
C LYS A 48 -5.43 -2.90 7.29
N THR A 49 -4.87 -3.24 8.45
CA THR A 49 -4.03 -2.34 9.24
C THR A 49 -2.58 -2.83 9.22
N PHE A 50 -1.67 -1.94 8.90
CA PHE A 50 -0.23 -2.14 8.90
C PHE A 50 0.39 -1.23 9.95
N THR A 51 1.15 -1.79 10.88
CA THR A 51 1.79 -1.06 11.97
C THR A 51 3.27 -1.36 12.01
N GLU A 52 4.10 -0.31 11.92
CA GLU A 52 5.57 -0.42 11.98
C GLU A 52 6.13 -1.39 10.92
N CYS A 53 5.43 -1.51 9.78
CA CYS A 53 5.83 -2.37 8.68
C CYS A 53 6.79 -1.65 7.72
N LEU A 54 7.62 -2.44 7.06
CA LEU A 54 8.31 -2.04 5.84
C LEU A 54 7.43 -2.44 4.65
N ILE A 55 6.92 -1.46 3.91
CA ILE A 55 6.06 -1.67 2.75
C ILE A 55 6.92 -1.56 1.48
N GLU A 56 7.00 -2.65 0.73
CA GLU A 56 8.01 -2.82 -0.34
C GLU A 56 7.37 -2.96 -1.73
N GLY A 57 7.92 -2.22 -2.68
CA GLY A 57 7.64 -2.35 -4.11
C GLY A 57 8.55 -3.36 -4.83
N PRO A 58 8.75 -3.20 -6.16
CA PRO A 58 8.30 -2.09 -6.99
C PRO A 58 6.77 -2.08 -7.14
N ALA A 59 6.13 -0.95 -6.87
CA ALA A 59 4.68 -0.81 -6.96
C ALA A 59 4.22 0.63 -7.19
N VAL A 60 3.07 0.77 -7.85
CA VAL A 60 2.24 1.98 -7.78
C VAL A 60 1.02 1.65 -6.90
N MET A 61 0.88 2.34 -5.77
CA MET A 61 -0.25 2.19 -4.85
C MET A 61 -1.34 3.20 -5.19
N ALA A 62 -2.55 2.74 -5.48
CA ALA A 62 -3.72 3.59 -5.62
C ALA A 62 -4.39 3.80 -4.26
N ILE A 63 -4.39 5.04 -3.79
CA ILE A 63 -5.03 5.45 -2.54
C ILE A 63 -6.53 5.60 -2.81
N MET A 64 -7.33 4.70 -2.24
CA MET A 64 -8.79 4.73 -2.37
C MET A 64 -9.43 5.14 -1.04
N ASN A 65 -10.76 5.31 -1.06
CA ASN A 65 -11.53 5.78 0.09
C ASN A 65 -11.23 5.00 1.38
N GLY A 66 -11.14 5.74 2.48
CA GLY A 66 -10.90 5.19 3.81
C GLY A 66 -9.44 4.78 4.09
N THR A 67 -8.53 4.90 3.12
CA THR A 67 -7.11 4.62 3.34
C THR A 67 -6.40 5.80 4.00
N THR A 68 -5.67 5.55 5.08
CA THR A 68 -5.02 6.59 5.91
C THR A 68 -3.57 6.25 6.23
N PHE A 69 -2.77 7.29 6.43
CA PHE A 69 -1.36 7.20 6.77
C PHE A 69 -1.05 8.05 8.00
N ASP A 70 -0.46 7.44 9.02
CA ASP A 70 -0.21 8.05 10.33
C ASP A 70 1.26 7.83 10.72
N GLY A 71 2.04 8.92 10.72
CA GLY A 71 3.47 8.87 11.04
C GLY A 71 4.32 8.03 10.06
N CYS A 72 3.88 7.88 8.81
CA CYS A 72 4.58 7.08 7.81
C CYS A 72 5.73 7.83 7.14
N ASN A 73 6.80 7.11 6.82
CA ASN A 73 7.83 7.56 5.88
C ASN A 73 7.48 7.05 4.48
N MET A 74 7.02 7.94 3.60
CA MET A 74 6.54 7.59 2.26
C MET A 74 7.64 7.24 1.25
N GLY A 75 8.91 7.27 1.66
CA GLY A 75 10.06 7.01 0.80
C GLY A 75 10.98 8.22 0.66
N VAL A 76 12.06 8.03 -0.08
CA VAL A 76 13.11 9.03 -0.27
C VAL A 76 13.19 9.38 -1.75
N ALA A 77 13.04 10.68 -2.04
CA ALA A 77 13.22 11.26 -3.37
C ALA A 77 13.80 12.68 -3.20
N GLU A 78 14.55 13.21 -4.15
CA GLU A 78 15.00 14.61 -4.06
C GLU A 78 13.81 15.59 -4.14
N ASP A 79 12.91 15.36 -5.10
CA ASP A 79 11.59 16.00 -5.18
C ASP A 79 10.51 15.01 -4.70
N PRO A 80 9.73 15.29 -3.64
CA PRO A 80 8.67 14.38 -3.20
C PRO A 80 7.60 14.14 -4.28
N ARG A 81 7.44 15.07 -5.23
CA ARG A 81 6.47 14.92 -6.34
C ARG A 81 6.80 13.75 -7.25
N THR A 82 8.05 13.28 -7.27
CA THR A 82 8.42 12.06 -8.01
C THR A 82 7.72 10.81 -7.49
N LEU A 83 7.23 10.83 -6.25
CA LEU A 83 6.45 9.72 -5.67
C LEU A 83 4.97 9.80 -6.05
N LEU A 84 4.51 10.90 -6.66
CA LEU A 84 3.09 11.15 -6.96
C LEU A 84 2.85 11.03 -8.46
N LEU A 85 1.91 10.17 -8.85
CA LEU A 85 1.58 9.90 -10.25
C LEU A 85 0.13 10.30 -10.54
N ASP A 86 -0.03 11.33 -11.36
CA ASP A 86 -1.34 11.80 -11.80
C ASP A 86 -1.98 10.82 -12.79
N PRO A 87 -3.18 10.29 -12.49
CA PRO A 87 -3.92 9.53 -13.48
C PRO A 87 -4.40 10.44 -14.62
N ARG A 88 -4.28 9.96 -15.87
CA ARG A 88 -4.67 10.71 -17.08
C ARG A 88 -6.03 10.27 -17.66
N GLY A 89 -6.69 9.31 -17.02
CA GLY A 89 -8.01 8.80 -17.40
C GLY A 89 -8.98 8.83 -16.22
N SER A 90 -10.23 8.42 -16.47
CA SER A 90 -11.27 8.31 -15.44
C SER A 90 -11.11 7.09 -14.52
N MET A 91 -10.19 6.18 -14.86
CA MET A 91 -9.86 4.99 -14.07
C MET A 91 -8.36 4.80 -14.00
N ILE A 92 -7.90 4.21 -12.90
CA ILE A 92 -6.51 3.81 -12.67
C ILE A 92 -6.39 2.32 -13.01
N ALA A 93 -5.50 1.96 -13.92
CA ALA A 93 -5.25 0.57 -14.32
C ALA A 93 -3.81 0.18 -13.96
N GLY A 94 -3.62 -1.07 -13.51
CA GLY A 94 -2.31 -1.64 -13.20
C GLY A 94 -1.69 -1.18 -11.86
N ALA A 95 -2.41 -0.39 -11.06
CA ALA A 95 -1.99 -0.02 -9.71
C ALA A 95 -2.57 -0.98 -8.67
N ILE A 96 -1.92 -1.08 -7.51
CA ILE A 96 -2.39 -1.84 -6.36
C ILE A 96 -3.34 -0.95 -5.56
N GLY A 97 -4.64 -1.24 -5.66
CA GLY A 97 -5.68 -0.52 -4.94
C GLY A 97 -5.69 -0.83 -3.45
N MET A 98 -5.70 0.21 -2.62
CA MET A 98 -5.84 0.12 -1.16
C MET A 98 -7.09 0.86 -0.71
N SER A 99 -8.05 0.14 -0.14
CA SER A 99 -9.32 0.66 0.36
C SER A 99 -9.45 0.39 1.86
N ASN A 100 -9.99 1.34 2.62
CA ASN A 100 -10.21 1.21 4.07
C ASN A 100 -8.98 0.69 4.84
N CYS A 101 -7.77 0.99 4.36
CA CYS A 101 -6.53 0.49 4.95
C CYS A 101 -5.93 1.54 5.88
N ARG A 102 -5.21 1.10 6.92
CA ARG A 102 -4.50 2.01 7.81
C ARG A 102 -3.03 1.67 7.85
N PHE A 103 -2.18 2.65 7.60
CA PHE A 103 -0.74 2.53 7.76
C PHE A 103 -0.30 3.40 8.94
N VAL A 104 0.36 2.79 9.92
CA VAL A 104 0.79 3.46 11.15
C VAL A 104 2.29 3.25 11.33
N ARG A 105 3.06 4.33 11.33
CA ARG A 105 4.53 4.31 11.49
C ARG A 105 5.25 3.38 10.51
N CYS A 106 4.63 3.11 9.36
CA CYS A 106 5.23 2.30 8.30
C CYS A 106 6.29 3.10 7.52
N ARG A 107 7.19 2.37 6.88
CA ARG A 107 8.15 2.92 5.90
C ARG A 107 7.87 2.33 4.53
N PHE A 108 7.86 3.16 3.50
CA PHE A 108 7.67 2.76 2.11
C PHE A 108 8.99 2.80 1.35
N VAL A 109 9.24 1.77 0.53
CA VAL A 109 10.45 1.66 -0.30
C VAL A 109 10.07 1.19 -1.70
N GLN A 110 10.52 1.93 -2.72
CA GLN A 110 10.18 1.68 -4.13
C GLN A 110 8.66 1.67 -4.42
N VAL A 111 7.91 2.51 -3.71
CA VAL A 111 6.47 2.68 -3.91
C VAL A 111 6.20 4.10 -4.38
N ALA A 112 5.49 4.22 -5.50
CA ALA A 112 4.86 5.48 -5.91
C ALA A 112 3.37 5.42 -5.58
N PHE A 113 2.72 6.59 -5.50
CA PHE A 113 1.34 6.75 -5.11
C PHE A 113 0.55 7.41 -6.24
N THR A 114 -0.69 6.97 -6.41
CA THR A 114 -1.66 7.55 -7.34
C THR A 114 -3.04 7.56 -6.66
N GLY A 115 -3.99 8.33 -7.18
CA GLY A 115 -5.33 8.44 -6.57
C GLY A 115 -6.13 9.60 -7.11
N ALA A 116 -7.21 9.92 -6.41
CA ALA A 116 -7.96 11.16 -6.65
C ALA A 116 -7.05 12.37 -6.43
N LYS A 117 -7.30 13.46 -7.17
CA LYS A 117 -6.49 14.67 -7.10
C LYS A 117 -6.36 15.19 -5.67
N GLU A 118 -7.45 15.20 -4.94
CA GLU A 118 -7.52 15.69 -3.57
C GLU A 118 -6.62 14.88 -2.63
N ALA A 119 -6.57 13.56 -2.80
CA ALA A 119 -5.71 12.67 -2.01
C ALA A 119 -4.22 12.88 -2.34
N LEU A 120 -3.89 13.13 -3.60
CA LEU A 120 -2.52 13.44 -4.02
C LEU A 120 -2.06 14.81 -3.51
N ASP A 121 -2.92 15.82 -3.57
CA ASP A 121 -2.66 17.16 -3.05
C ASP A 121 -2.41 17.12 -1.53
N GLU A 122 -3.22 16.37 -0.78
CA GLU A 122 -3.04 16.18 0.67
C GLU A 122 -1.71 15.47 0.98
N MET A 123 -1.38 14.42 0.23
CA MET A 123 -0.12 13.71 0.38
C MET A 123 1.09 14.59 0.06
N GLU A 124 1.02 15.39 -1.00
CA GLU A 124 2.08 16.35 -1.36
C GLU A 124 2.33 17.33 -0.20
N GLN A 125 1.26 17.92 0.34
CA GLN A 125 1.35 18.85 1.46
C GLN A 125 1.98 18.21 2.70
N GLY A 126 1.58 16.98 3.04
CA GLY A 126 2.17 16.23 4.14
C GLY A 126 3.67 15.97 3.95
N LEU A 127 4.08 15.59 2.73
CA LEU A 127 5.48 15.33 2.39
C LEU A 127 6.36 16.58 2.47
N LEU A 128 5.87 17.70 1.94
CA LEU A 128 6.58 18.98 1.99
C LEU A 128 6.71 19.49 3.42
N SER A 129 5.65 19.37 4.22
CA SER A 129 5.64 19.80 5.63
C SER A 129 6.65 19.00 6.47
N ALA A 130 6.64 17.67 6.34
CA ALA A 130 7.57 16.80 7.07
C ALA A 130 9.05 17.09 6.75
N ARG A 131 9.36 17.49 5.51
CA ARG A 131 10.72 17.88 5.12
C ARG A 131 11.15 19.22 5.72
N ALA A 132 10.27 20.22 5.69
CA ALA A 132 10.55 21.51 6.30
C ALA A 132 10.84 21.36 7.81
N GLU A 133 10.10 20.50 8.50
CA GLU A 133 10.36 20.16 9.90
C GLU A 133 11.70 19.45 10.12
N ALA A 134 12.11 18.57 9.20
CA ALA A 134 13.40 17.89 9.30
C ALA A 134 14.58 18.85 9.10
N GLN A 135 14.44 19.85 8.21
CA GLN A 135 15.46 20.85 7.93
C GLN A 135 15.63 21.90 9.03
N THR A 136 14.60 22.13 9.84
CA THR A 136 14.64 23.10 10.96
C THR A 136 15.18 22.50 12.26
N LYS A 137 15.25 21.16 12.34
CA LYS A 137 15.74 20.42 13.51
C LYS A 137 17.18 19.89 13.34
N GLY A 138 17.76 20.04 12.15
CA GLY A 138 19.14 19.65 11.82
C GLY A 138 20.07 20.85 11.77
#